data_AF-A0A9P8I5Q2-F1
#
_entry.id   AF-A0A9P8I5Q2-F1
#
_cell.length_a   1.000
_cell.length_b   1.000
_cell.length_c   1.000
_cell.angle_alpha   90.00
_cell.angle_beta   90.00
_cell.angle_gamma   90.00
#
_symmetry.space_group_name_H-M   'P 1'
#
loop_
_entity.id
_entity.type
_entity.pdbx_description
1 polymer ?
#
loop_
_entity_poly.entity_id
_entity_poly.type
_entity_poly.pdbx_seq_one_letter_code
_entity_poly.pdbx_strand_id
1 'polypeptide(L)'
;MGLLNNLIDFGFDLATNPRHLRWLCPLLLCADALLSGLIVWKIPCKLNPHGYIQETNLLNDCPDTEIDWTAYMEQVTQYIDGERDYMLIKGGTGPLVYPAAHVYIYTALYYLTSGGNILYGQVIFAGLYLGTLALVMVCYRLAKVREGFSCANDTVLV
;
A
#
# COMPACT_ATOMS: atom_id res chain seq x y z
N MET A 1 -16.93 -27.62 -23.07
CA MET A 1 -15.70 -26.91 -23.51
C MET A 1 -15.96 -25.47 -23.99
N GLY A 2 -17.10 -25.15 -24.63
CA GLY A 2 -17.35 -23.78 -25.15
C GLY A 2 -17.42 -22.65 -24.10
N LEU A 3 -18.09 -22.86 -22.95
CA LEU A 3 -18.22 -21.80 -21.93
C LEU A 3 -16.87 -21.40 -21.30
N LEU A 4 -16.02 -22.39 -21.00
CA LEU A 4 -14.72 -22.14 -20.41
C LEU A 4 -13.80 -21.39 -21.38
N ASN A 5 -13.80 -21.77 -22.67
CA ASN A 5 -13.01 -21.08 -23.69
C ASN A 5 -13.50 -19.63 -23.87
N ASN A 6 -14.81 -19.40 -23.89
CA ASN A 6 -15.36 -18.04 -23.98
C ASN A 6 -14.96 -17.15 -22.79
N LEU A 7 -14.90 -17.71 -21.58
CA LEU A 7 -14.45 -16.98 -20.39
C LEU A 7 -12.95 -16.68 -20.44
N ILE A 8 -12.15 -17.63 -20.93
CA ILE A 8 -10.71 -17.45 -21.11
C ILE A 8 -10.43 -16.38 -22.16
N ASP A 9 -11.11 -16.43 -23.31
CA ASP A 9 -10.95 -15.47 -24.40
C ASP A 9 -11.35 -14.07 -23.97
N PHE A 10 -12.45 -13.93 -23.20
CA PHE A 10 -12.85 -12.67 -22.61
C PHE A 10 -11.82 -12.14 -21.61
N GLY A 11 -11.26 -13.00 -20.75
CA GLY A 11 -10.21 -12.63 -19.81
C GLY A 11 -8.94 -12.16 -20.53
N PHE A 12 -8.56 -12.84 -21.62
CA PHE A 12 -7.44 -12.43 -22.47
C PHE A 12 -7.70 -11.10 -23.16
N ASP A 13 -8.89 -10.87 -23.74
CA ASP A 13 -9.25 -9.60 -24.37
C ASP A 13 -9.23 -8.46 -23.34
N LEU A 14 -9.77 -8.68 -22.13
CA LEU A 14 -9.74 -7.68 -21.06
C LEU A 14 -8.31 -7.33 -20.61
N ALA A 15 -7.41 -8.33 -20.57
CA ALA A 15 -6.03 -8.14 -20.14
C ALA A 15 -5.12 -7.54 -21.22
N THR A 16 -5.42 -7.76 -22.50
CA THR A 16 -4.53 -7.38 -23.61
C THR A 16 -5.00 -6.15 -24.38
N ASN A 17 -6.29 -5.82 -24.34
CA ASN A 17 -6.85 -4.74 -25.14
C ASN A 17 -6.82 -3.38 -24.38
N PRO A 18 -6.00 -2.41 -24.83
CA PRO A 18 -5.78 -1.14 -24.13
C PRO A 18 -7.03 -0.25 -24.12
N ARG A 19 -8.04 -0.54 -24.95
CA ARG A 19 -9.30 0.19 -24.95
C ARG A 19 -10.05 0.02 -23.62
N HIS A 20 -10.01 -1.18 -23.05
CA HIS A 20 -10.69 -1.47 -21.79
C HIS A 20 -10.01 -0.81 -20.59
N LEU A 21 -8.68 -0.65 -20.61
CA LEU A 21 -7.90 0.01 -19.54
C LEU A 21 -8.38 1.45 -19.24
N ARG A 22 -8.93 2.17 -20.22
CA ARG A 22 -9.42 3.55 -20.01
C ARG A 22 -10.50 3.65 -18.94
N TRP A 23 -11.40 2.67 -18.89
CA TRP A 23 -12.51 2.61 -17.92
C TRP A 23 -12.21 1.66 -16.77
N LEU A 24 -11.44 0.60 -17.02
CA LEU A 24 -11.06 -0.38 -16.00
C LEU A 24 -10.16 0.23 -14.93
N CYS A 25 -9.16 1.05 -15.30
CA CYS A 25 -8.26 1.68 -14.33
C CYS A 25 -8.97 2.55 -13.28
N PRO A 26 -9.81 3.55 -13.66
CA PRO A 26 -10.51 4.35 -12.64
C PRO A 26 -11.49 3.51 -11.82
N LEU A 27 -12.14 2.50 -12.41
CA LEU A 27 -13.03 1.61 -11.68
C LEU A 27 -12.27 0.77 -10.64
N LEU A 28 -11.14 0.19 -11.03
CA LEU A 28 -10.28 -0.59 -10.14
C LEU A 28 -9.71 0.28 -9.02
N LEU A 29 -9.23 1.48 -9.34
CA LEU A 29 -8.75 2.44 -8.35
C LEU A 29 -9.84 2.84 -7.35
N CYS A 30 -11.08 3.08 -7.82
CA CYS A 30 -12.21 3.35 -6.93
C CYS A 30 -12.56 2.14 -6.06
N ALA A 31 -12.53 0.93 -6.62
CA ALA A 31 -12.78 -0.30 -5.88
C ALA A 31 -11.73 -0.51 -4.77
N ASP A 32 -10.44 -0.32 -5.09
CA ASP A 32 -9.33 -0.38 -4.13
C ASP A 32 -9.42 0.73 -3.07
N ALA A 33 -9.84 1.94 -3.44
CA ALA A 33 -10.04 3.04 -2.49
C ALA A 33 -11.18 2.74 -1.52
N LEU A 34 -12.30 2.20 -2.03
CA LEU A 34 -13.42 1.76 -1.19
C LEU A 34 -12.98 0.62 -0.28
N LEU A 35 -12.28 -0.39 -0.80
CA LEU A 35 -11.78 -1.51 0.00
C LEU A 35 -10.82 -1.03 1.09
N SER A 36 -9.89 -0.13 0.76
CA SER A 36 -8.95 0.46 1.72
C SER A 36 -9.70 1.25 2.81
N GLY A 37 -10.70 2.06 2.43
CA GLY A 37 -11.54 2.77 3.40
C GLY A 37 -12.35 1.83 4.28
N LEU A 38 -12.87 0.73 3.72
CA LEU A 38 -13.56 -0.31 4.49
C LEU A 38 -12.60 -1.02 5.46
N ILE A 39 -11.36 -1.30 5.06
CA ILE A 39 -10.34 -1.91 5.93
C ILE A 39 -10.06 -0.97 7.11
N VAL A 40 -9.76 0.30 6.85
CA VAL A 40 -9.50 1.31 7.90
C VAL A 40 -10.71 1.49 8.82
N TRP A 41 -11.93 1.40 8.28
CA TRP A 41 -13.15 1.55 9.06
C TRP A 41 -13.54 0.30 9.88
N LYS A 42 -13.38 -0.89 9.30
CA LYS A 42 -13.87 -2.15 9.89
C LYS A 42 -12.86 -2.94 10.69
N ILE A 43 -11.57 -2.69 10.51
CA ILE A 43 -10.51 -3.32 11.30
C ILE A 43 -10.05 -2.28 12.34
N PRO A 44 -10.71 -2.23 13.52
CA PRO A 44 -10.32 -1.27 14.54
C PRO A 44 -8.96 -1.68 15.12
N CYS A 45 -7.93 -0.90 14.84
CA CYS A 45 -6.75 -0.82 15.68
C CYS A 45 -7.14 -0.05 16.94
N LYS A 46 -7.72 -0.77 17.91
CA LYS A 46 -8.10 -0.18 19.19
C LYS A 46 -6.84 0.01 20.03
N LEU A 47 -6.34 1.24 20.06
CA LEU A 47 -5.44 1.69 21.10
C LEU A 47 -6.12 1.50 22.46
N ASN A 48 -5.51 0.73 23.35
CA ASN A 48 -5.95 0.64 24.74
C ASN A 48 -5.87 2.06 25.36
N PRO A 49 -6.91 2.57 26.05
CA PRO A 49 -6.95 3.95 26.54
C PRO A 49 -5.93 4.29 27.64
N HIS A 50 -5.05 3.35 28.01
CA HIS A 50 -4.09 3.47 29.11
C HIS A 50 -2.60 3.43 28.70
N GLY A 51 -2.25 3.33 27.41
CA GLY A 51 -0.86 3.47 26.95
C GLY A 51 0.15 2.48 27.54
N TYR A 52 -0.31 1.33 28.06
CA TYR A 52 0.52 0.23 28.53
C TYR A 52 0.19 -1.05 27.78
N ILE A 53 1.24 -1.82 27.48
CA ILE A 53 1.18 -3.18 26.92
C ILE A 53 0.44 -4.06 27.94
N GLN A 54 -0.78 -4.47 27.61
CA GLN A 54 -1.49 -5.47 28.40
C GLN A 54 -1.02 -6.84 27.92
N GLU A 55 -0.44 -7.64 28.81
CA GLU A 55 -0.13 -9.05 28.55
C GLU A 55 -1.42 -9.82 28.25
N THR A 56 -1.81 -9.88 26.99
CA THR A 56 -2.92 -10.74 26.55
C THR A 56 -2.34 -12.06 26.05
N ASN A 57 -2.26 -13.02 26.97
CA ASN A 57 -2.10 -14.43 26.62
C ASN A 57 -3.31 -14.90 25.79
N LEU A 58 -3.00 -15.41 24.58
CA LEU A 58 -3.86 -16.19 23.69
C LEU A 58 -5.19 -15.55 23.26
N LEU A 59 -5.13 -14.69 22.25
CA LEU A 59 -5.94 -14.70 21.00
C LEU A 59 -5.76 -13.35 20.27
N ASN A 60 -5.24 -13.43 19.05
CA ASN A 60 -4.79 -12.33 18.20
C ASN A 60 -5.95 -11.40 17.78
N ASP A 61 -6.16 -10.29 18.48
CA ASP A 61 -7.21 -9.31 18.13
C ASP A 61 -6.67 -7.90 17.87
N CYS A 62 -5.41 -7.85 17.42
CA CYS A 62 -4.69 -6.63 17.05
C CYS A 62 -4.06 -6.88 15.66
N PRO A 63 -4.37 -6.08 14.62
CA PRO A 63 -3.73 -6.24 13.32
C PRO A 63 -2.22 -6.04 13.46
N ASP A 64 -1.40 -6.81 12.74
CA ASP A 64 0.08 -6.72 12.78
C ASP A 64 0.61 -5.28 12.64
N THR A 65 -0.14 -4.42 11.94
CA THR A 65 0.13 -2.98 11.77
C THR A 65 0.24 -2.20 13.08
N GLU A 66 -0.53 -2.53 14.11
CA GLU A 66 -0.50 -1.84 15.41
C GLU A 66 0.73 -2.25 16.25
N ILE A 67 1.17 -3.51 16.14
CA ILE A 67 2.35 -4.03 16.83
C ILE A 67 3.63 -3.35 16.30
N ASP A 68 3.79 -3.32 14.97
CA ASP A 68 4.97 -2.71 14.35
C ASP A 68 4.96 -1.18 14.48
N TRP A 69 3.83 -0.51 14.24
CA TRP A 69 3.75 0.95 14.34
C TRP A 69 4.12 1.44 15.74
N THR A 70 3.59 0.81 16.78
CA THR A 70 3.89 1.18 18.18
C THR A 70 5.38 1.02 18.47
N ALA A 71 5.97 -0.11 18.11
CA ALA A 71 7.39 -0.34 18.30
C ALA A 71 8.25 0.69 17.54
N TYR A 72 7.86 1.08 16.32
CA TYR A 72 8.57 2.10 15.56
C TYR A 72 8.45 3.49 16.20
N MET A 73 7.29 3.85 16.76
CA MET A 73 7.13 5.11 17.48
C MET A 73 7.99 5.16 18.76
N GLU A 74 8.10 4.05 19.50
CA GLU A 74 9.00 3.95 20.66
C GLU A 74 10.47 4.12 20.28
N GLN A 75 10.91 3.45 19.21
CA GLN A 75 12.27 3.53 18.69
C GLN A 75 12.60 4.94 18.19
N VAL A 76 11.68 5.58 17.47
CA VAL A 76 11.85 6.94 16.97
C VAL A 76 11.80 7.97 18.09
N THR A 77 11.01 7.76 19.14
CA THR A 77 10.99 8.67 20.30
C THR A 77 12.36 8.70 20.98
N GLN A 78 13.01 7.54 21.19
CA GLN A 78 14.40 7.51 21.69
C GLN A 78 15.37 8.28 20.78
N TYR A 79 15.20 8.15 19.47
CA TYR A 79 15.99 8.95 18.52
C TYR A 79 15.70 10.45 18.63
N ILE A 80 14.43 10.86 18.76
CA ILE A 80 14.06 12.27 18.96
C ILE A 80 14.65 12.81 20.27
N ASP A 81 14.70 11.99 21.32
CA ASP A 81 15.25 12.32 22.64
C ASP A 81 16.79 12.39 22.67
N GLY A 82 17.45 12.05 21.56
CA GLY A 82 18.89 12.23 21.40
C GLY A 82 19.71 10.94 21.34
N GLU A 83 19.09 9.77 21.47
CA GLU A 83 19.79 8.49 21.32
C GLU A 83 20.25 8.29 19.88
N ARG A 84 21.51 7.89 19.70
CA ARG A 84 22.15 7.67 18.39
C ARG A 84 22.85 6.32 18.30
N ASP A 85 23.06 5.63 19.41
CA ASP A 85 23.59 4.28 19.43
C ASP A 85 22.46 3.28 19.11
N TYR A 86 22.55 2.68 17.93
CA TYR A 86 21.57 1.70 17.42
C TYR A 86 21.43 0.49 18.33
N MET A 87 22.47 0.13 19.09
CA MET A 87 22.42 -1.01 20.00
C MET A 87 21.51 -0.75 21.21
N LEU A 88 21.25 0.52 21.50
CA LEU A 88 20.42 0.98 22.61
C LEU A 88 18.98 1.27 22.21
N ILE A 89 18.71 1.57 20.94
CA ILE A 89 17.36 1.87 20.43
C ILE A 89 16.53 0.59 20.30
N LYS A 90 15.45 0.45 21.07
CA LYS A 90 14.60 -0.76 21.07
C LYS A 90 13.12 -0.41 21.29
N GLY A 91 12.21 -1.20 20.75
CA GLY A 91 10.76 -1.11 21.03
C GLY A 91 10.22 -2.42 21.59
N GLY A 92 8.90 -2.52 21.76
CA GLY A 92 8.21 -3.71 22.26
C GLY A 92 8.48 -5.00 21.45
N THR A 93 8.88 -4.87 20.19
CA THR A 93 9.25 -5.98 19.30
C THR A 93 10.74 -6.31 19.27
N GLY A 94 11.58 -5.57 20.02
CA GLY A 94 13.02 -5.77 20.09
C GLY A 94 13.85 -4.61 19.56
N PRO A 95 15.16 -4.83 19.30
CA PRO A 95 16.08 -3.77 18.89
C PRO A 95 15.77 -3.23 17.49
N LEU A 96 16.15 -1.98 17.26
CA LEU A 96 16.06 -1.37 15.94
C LEU A 96 17.09 -2.03 15.00
N VAL A 97 16.59 -2.81 14.03
CA VAL A 97 17.40 -3.54 13.04
C VAL A 97 17.41 -2.88 11.66
N TYR A 98 16.59 -1.85 11.46
CA TYR A 98 16.45 -1.18 10.16
C TYR A 98 17.46 -0.04 9.99
N PRO A 99 17.90 0.25 8.75
CA PRO A 99 18.90 1.28 8.47
C PRO A 99 18.38 2.70 8.76
N ALA A 100 19.27 3.70 8.82
CA ALA A 100 18.94 5.09 9.19
C ALA A 100 17.81 5.75 8.40
N ALA A 101 17.62 5.38 7.14
CA ALA A 101 16.48 5.84 6.35
C ALA A 101 15.14 5.51 7.01
N HIS A 102 15.02 4.34 7.65
CA HIS A 102 13.83 3.97 8.42
C HIS A 102 13.57 4.97 9.54
N VAL A 103 14.59 5.27 10.36
CA VAL A 103 14.47 6.23 11.46
C VAL A 103 14.04 7.61 10.96
N TYR A 104 14.63 8.09 9.85
CA TYR A 104 14.26 9.39 9.29
C TYR A 104 12.83 9.43 8.75
N ILE A 105 12.40 8.39 8.03
CA ILE A 105 11.03 8.30 7.50
C ILE A 105 10.03 8.26 8.65
N TYR A 106 10.25 7.41 9.66
CA TYR A 106 9.34 7.30 10.79
C TYR A 106 9.39 8.49 11.74
N THR A 107 10.50 9.24 11.80
CA THR A 107 10.57 10.55 12.46
C THR A 107 9.67 11.57 11.76
N ALA A 108 9.70 11.63 10.42
CA ALA A 108 8.78 12.49 9.68
C ALA A 108 7.32 12.08 9.90
N LEU A 109 7.03 10.78 9.88
CA LEU A 109 5.69 10.26 10.16
C LEU A 109 5.23 10.55 11.59
N TYR A 110 6.12 10.48 12.58
CA TYR A 110 5.81 10.82 13.97
C TYR A 110 5.24 12.25 14.07
N TYR A 111 5.90 13.22 13.43
CA TYR A 111 5.43 14.61 13.42
C TYR A 111 4.13 14.78 12.61
N LEU A 112 4.00 14.10 11.47
CA LEU A 112 2.79 14.16 10.63
C LEU A 112 1.56 13.53 11.29
N THR A 113 1.77 12.53 12.14
CA THR A 113 0.70 11.80 12.83
C THR A 113 0.42 12.33 14.24
N SER A 114 0.88 13.55 14.56
CA SER A 114 0.66 14.15 15.90
C SER A 114 1.18 13.26 17.04
N GLY A 115 2.39 12.74 16.90
CA GLY A 115 3.05 11.90 17.91
C GLY A 115 2.74 10.41 17.80
N GLY A 116 2.48 9.92 16.58
CA GLY A 116 2.28 8.48 16.35
C GLY A 116 0.83 8.03 16.34
N ASN A 117 -0.14 8.89 16.00
CA ASN A 117 -1.53 8.46 15.88
C ASN A 117 -1.72 7.45 14.73
N ILE A 118 -2.21 6.26 15.08
CA ILE A 118 -2.36 5.13 14.15
C ILE A 118 -3.33 5.46 13.00
N LEU A 119 -4.45 6.14 13.28
CA LEU A 119 -5.45 6.45 12.25
C LEU A 119 -4.85 7.37 11.17
N TYR A 120 -4.09 8.39 11.58
CA TYR A 120 -3.38 9.25 10.62
C TYR A 120 -2.33 8.44 9.84
N GLY A 121 -1.60 7.54 10.50
CA GLY A 121 -0.68 6.63 9.84
C GLY A 121 -1.36 5.78 8.76
N GLN A 122 -2.49 5.14 9.10
CA GLN A 122 -3.27 4.32 8.16
C GLN A 122 -3.77 5.13 6.95
N VAL A 123 -4.28 6.35 7.18
CA VAL A 123 -4.71 7.23 6.08
C VAL A 123 -3.53 7.61 5.18
N ILE A 124 -2.37 7.92 5.76
CA ILE A 124 -1.15 8.25 5.00
C ILE A 124 -0.72 7.06 4.15
N PHE A 125 -0.61 5.85 4.73
CA PHE A 125 -0.22 4.65 4.00
C PHE A 125 -1.23 4.26 2.93
N ALA A 126 -2.54 4.38 3.21
CA ALA A 126 -3.59 4.14 2.23
C ALA A 126 -3.48 5.13 1.06
N GLY A 127 -3.23 6.42 1.33
CA GLY A 127 -2.99 7.43 0.30
C GLY A 127 -1.76 7.12 -0.54
N LEU A 128 -0.66 6.69 0.09
CA LEU A 128 0.58 6.29 -0.59
C LEU A 128 0.36 5.07 -1.49
N TYR A 129 -0.36 4.05 -0.99
CA TYR A 129 -0.78 2.88 -1.76
C TYR A 129 -1.62 3.27 -2.98
N LEU A 130 -2.69 4.03 -2.79
CA LEU A 130 -3.55 4.46 -3.90
C LEU A 130 -2.81 5.35 -4.90
N GLY A 131 -1.93 6.23 -4.42
CA GLY A 131 -1.09 7.09 -5.26
C GLY A 131 -0.11 6.30 -6.13
N THR A 132 0.58 5.32 -5.53
CA THR A 132 1.48 4.41 -6.27
C THR A 132 0.72 3.53 -7.25
N LEU A 133 -0.45 3.01 -6.87
CA LEU A 133 -1.32 2.26 -7.76
C LEU A 133 -1.78 3.11 -8.96
N ALA A 134 -2.22 4.34 -8.71
CA ALA A 134 -2.60 5.28 -9.75
C ALA A 134 -1.43 5.61 -10.68
N LEU A 135 -0.23 5.81 -10.13
CA LEU A 135 0.99 6.04 -10.91
C LEU A 135 1.30 4.84 -11.83
N VAL A 136 1.24 3.62 -11.30
CA VAL A 136 1.43 2.39 -12.09
C VAL A 136 0.41 2.31 -13.22
N MET A 137 -0.88 2.56 -12.94
CA MET A 137 -1.92 2.59 -13.97
C MET A 137 -1.67 3.67 -15.03
N VAL A 138 -1.19 4.85 -14.64
CA VAL A 138 -0.79 5.92 -15.58
C VAL A 138 0.37 5.45 -16.45
N CYS A 139 1.41 4.86 -15.87
CA CYS A 139 2.54 4.30 -16.61
C CYS A 139 2.08 3.27 -17.65
N TYR A 140 1.18 2.35 -17.28
CA TYR A 140 0.62 1.37 -18.22
C TYR A 140 -0.19 2.01 -19.35
N ARG A 141 -0.97 3.07 -19.08
CA ARG A 141 -1.72 3.77 -20.13
C ARG A 141 -0.83 4.59 -21.05
N LEU A 142 0.27 5.14 -20.53
CA LEU A 142 1.24 5.92 -21.29
C LEU A 142 2.22 5.05 -22.06
N ALA A 143 2.53 3.86 -21.55
CA ALA A 143 3.24 2.81 -22.25
C ALA A 143 2.37 2.31 -23.42
N LYS A 144 2.32 3.08 -24.50
CA LYS A 144 1.80 2.64 -25.79
C LYS A 144 2.58 1.40 -26.20
N VAL A 145 2.04 0.21 -25.95
CA VAL A 145 2.35 -0.94 -26.79
C VAL A 145 1.98 -0.49 -28.20
N ARG A 146 3.01 -0.30 -29.04
CA ARG A 146 2.83 0.02 -30.44
C ARG A 146 1.85 -1.01 -31.00
N GLU A 147 0.64 -0.57 -31.36
CA GLU A 147 -0.22 -1.38 -32.22
C GLU A 147 0.52 -1.54 -33.54
N GLY A 148 1.27 -2.64 -33.62
CA GLY A 148 2.05 -3.01 -34.76
C GLY A 148 1.13 -3.50 -35.87
N PHE A 149 1.00 -2.63 -36.87
CA PHE A 149 0.63 -2.93 -38.25
C PHE A 149 -0.84 -3.32 -38.51
N SER A 150 -1.62 -2.30 -38.88
CA SER A 150 -2.64 -2.51 -39.90
C SER A 150 -1.93 -2.98 -41.17
N CYS A 151 -2.05 -4.28 -41.51
CA CYS A 151 -1.84 -4.74 -42.87
C CYS A 151 -3.02 -4.27 -43.73
N ALA A 152 -3.13 -2.96 -43.95
CA ALA A 152 -4.06 -2.39 -44.90
C ALA A 152 -3.26 -1.58 -45.91
N ASN A 153 -3.22 -2.12 -47.13
CA ASN A 153 -2.75 -1.51 -48.37
C ASN A 153 -1.29 -1.08 -48.40
N ASP A 154 -0.44 -1.95 -48.93
CA ASP A 154 0.49 -1.54 -49.98
C ASP A 154 0.82 -2.74 -50.88
N THR A 155 0.71 -2.54 -52.20
CA THR A 155 1.03 -3.42 -53.35
C THR A 155 0.05 -4.58 -53.61
N VAL A 156 -0.62 -4.74 -54.76
CA VAL A 156 -0.20 -4.69 -56.18
C VAL A 156 -1.44 -4.36 -57.05
N LEU A 157 -1.44 -3.45 -58.04
CA LEU A 157 -1.14 -3.70 -59.47
C LEU A 157 -1.41 -2.43 -60.31
N VAL A 158 -0.45 -2.13 -61.20
CA VAL A 158 -0.49 -1.32 -62.45
C VAL A 158 -1.12 0.07 -62.39
#